data_AF-A0A7C2XPE4-F1
#
_entry.id   AF-A0A7C2XPE4-F1
#
_cell.length_a   1.000
_cell.length_b   1.000
_cell.length_c   1.000
_cell.angle_alpha   90.00
_cell.angle_beta   90.00
_cell.angle_gamma   90.00
#
_symmetry.space_group_name_H-M   'P 1'
#
loop_
_entity.id
_entity.type
_entity.pdbx_description
1 polymer ?
#
loop_
_entity_poly.entity_id
_entity_poly.type
_entity_poly.pdbx_seq_one_letter_code
_entity_poly.pdbx_strand_id
1 'polypeptide(L)' 'MPLKKQKHVADIEDRVRCPFCGSSETQREADFGTTLAYVQFYCLQCRTPFEWIKWDAKAPQSDLPAFLLNEKKAGSNF' A
#
# COMPACT_ATOMS: atom_id res chain seq x y z
N MET A 1 -3.57 -16.44 31.70
CA MET A 1 -4.61 -15.75 30.89
C MET A 1 -4.20 -15.84 29.43
N PRO A 2 -5.02 -16.40 28.52
CA PRO A 2 -4.62 -16.51 27.12
C PRO A 2 -4.83 -15.16 26.41
N LEU A 3 -3.73 -14.59 25.89
CA LEU A 3 -3.73 -13.37 25.08
C LEU A 3 -4.43 -13.67 23.74
N LYS A 4 -5.58 -13.03 23.53
CA LYS A 4 -6.31 -13.06 22.25
C LYS A 4 -5.41 -12.44 21.18
N LYS A 5 -4.97 -13.24 20.19
CA LYS A 5 -4.29 -12.74 18.98
C LYS A 5 -5.25 -11.81 18.24
N GLN A 6 -5.06 -10.51 18.44
CA GLN A 6 -5.68 -9.48 17.60
C GLN A 6 -5.12 -9.69 16.19
N LYS A 7 -5.99 -9.86 15.20
CA LYS A 7 -5.59 -10.00 13.80
C LYS A 7 -4.93 -8.69 13.38
N HIS A 8 -3.60 -8.65 13.45
CA HIS A 8 -2.81 -7.55 12.90
C HIS A 8 -3.06 -7.47 11.39
N VAL A 9 -3.10 -6.25 10.87
CA VAL A 9 -3.21 -5.87 9.46
C VAL A 9 -1.92 -6.26 8.72
N ALA A 10 -1.57 -7.55 8.71
CA ALA A 10 -0.20 -7.99 8.41
C ALA A 10 0.04 -8.44 6.97
N ASP A 11 -0.97 -8.82 6.19
CA ASP A 11 -0.72 -9.59 4.96
C ASP A 11 -1.18 -8.87 3.68
N ILE A 12 -0.94 -7.56 3.61
CA ILE A 12 -0.99 -6.82 2.35
C ILE A 12 0.45 -6.63 1.86
N GLU A 13 1.12 -7.75 1.62
CA GLU A 13 2.27 -7.80 0.71
C GLU A 13 1.75 -7.63 -0.72
N ASP A 14 1.13 -6.48 -0.99
CA ASP A 14 0.69 -6.13 -2.32
C ASP A 14 1.93 -6.01 -3.18
N ARG A 15 1.94 -6.84 -4.23
CA ARG A 15 3.03 -7.05 -5.16
C ARG A 15 3.21 -5.83 -6.05
N VAL A 16 3.69 -4.72 -5.48
CA VAL A 16 4.08 -3.53 -6.23
C VAL A 16 5.08 -3.95 -7.29
N ARG A 17 4.86 -3.51 -8.52
CA ARG A 17 5.81 -3.78 -9.61
C ARG A 17 6.80 -2.66 -9.69
N CYS A 18 8.08 -3.02 -9.79
CA CYS A 18 9.14 -2.06 -10.04
C CYS A 18 8.89 -1.33 -11.38
N PRO A 19 8.84 0.01 -11.42
CA PRO A 19 8.60 0.75 -12.65
C PRO A 19 9.79 0.69 -13.63
N PHE A 20 10.98 0.28 -13.14
CA PHE A 20 12.19 0.24 -13.95
C PHE A 20 12.39 -1.11 -14.67
N CYS A 21 12.10 -2.23 -14.02
CA CYS A 21 12.32 -3.58 -14.57
C CYS A 21 11.06 -4.45 -14.66
N GLY A 22 9.91 -4.00 -14.12
CA GLY A 22 8.64 -4.73 -14.12
C GLY A 22 8.55 -5.90 -13.12
N SER A 23 9.63 -6.19 -12.40
CA SER A 23 9.65 -7.25 -11.37
C SER A 23 8.65 -6.98 -10.25
N SER A 24 8.03 -8.05 -9.74
CA SER A 24 7.21 -8.02 -8.51
C SER A 24 8.01 -8.35 -7.24
N GLU A 25 9.31 -8.62 -7.37
CA GLU A 25 10.20 -8.83 -6.22
C GLU A 25 10.60 -7.48 -5.62
N THR A 26 9.66 -6.85 -4.93
CA THR A 26 9.84 -5.56 -4.27
C THR A 26 9.52 -5.67 -2.80
N GLN A 27 10.30 -4.98 -1.98
CA GLN A 27 10.11 -4.89 -0.53
C GLN A 27 9.73 -3.46 -0.15
N ARG A 28 8.75 -3.30 0.75
CA ARG A 28 8.48 -2.01 1.38
C ARG A 28 9.60 -1.71 2.39
N GLU A 29 10.31 -0.61 2.20
CA GLU A 29 11.41 -0.19 3.08
C GLU A 29 10.94 0.80 4.14
N ALA A 30 10.01 1.70 3.79
CA ALA A 30 9.46 2.69 4.71
C ALA A 30 8.03 3.05 4.32
N ASP A 31 7.18 3.26 5.34
CA ASP A 31 5.79 3.70 5.15
C ASP A 31 5.69 5.15 4.67
N PHE A 32 6.80 5.89 4.69
CA PHE A 32 6.90 7.27 4.21
C PHE A 32 8.20 7.44 3.42
N GLY A 33 8.08 7.95 2.20
CA GLY A 33 9.23 8.37 1.38
C GLY A 33 9.63 9.81 1.69
N THR A 34 10.11 10.51 0.66
CA THR A 34 10.55 11.92 0.73
C THR A 34 9.44 12.87 1.16
N THR A 35 8.17 12.50 0.91
CA THR A 35 7.00 13.22 1.42
C THR A 35 6.00 12.24 2.03
N LEU A 36 5.08 12.75 2.86
CA LEU A 36 4.02 11.94 3.49
C LEU A 36 3.05 11.30 2.48
N ALA A 37 3.04 11.77 1.24
CA ALA A 37 2.21 11.24 0.16
C ALA A 37 2.75 9.91 -0.43
N TYR A 38 4.03 9.60 -0.18
CA TYR A 38 4.72 8.47 -0.79
C TYR A 38 5.02 7.35 0.21
N VAL A 39 5.03 6.12 -0.28
CA VAL A 39 5.62 4.93 0.37
C VAL A 39 6.89 4.56 -0.39
N GLN A 40 7.94 4.17 0.33
CA GLN A 40 9.21 3.80 -0.27
C GLN A 40 9.35 2.28 -0.41
N PHE A 41 9.74 1.84 -1.61
CA PHE A 41 10.00 0.46 -1.96
C PHE A 41 11.44 0.27 -2.47
N TYR A 42 11.94 -0.96 -2.37
CA TYR A 42 13.19 -1.40 -2.95
C TYR A 42 12.98 -2.64 -3.82
N CYS A 43 13.47 -2.60 -5.07
CA CYS A 43 13.40 -3.75 -5.96
C CYS A 43 14.59 -4.69 -5.74
N LEU A 44 14.34 -5.96 -5.45
CA LEU A 44 15.39 -6.96 -5.22
C LEU A 44 16.06 -7.42 -6.52
N GLN A 45 15.36 -7.33 -7.65
CA GLN A 45 15.92 -7.71 -8.97
C GLN A 45 16.90 -6.65 -9.50
N CYS A 46 16.43 -5.41 -9.71
CA CYS A 46 17.26 -4.36 -10.29
C CYS A 46 17.98 -3.49 -9.23
N ARG A 47 17.79 -3.79 -7.94
CA ARG A 47 18.48 -3.14 -6.80
C ARG A 47 18.28 -1.63 -6.75
N THR A 48 17.11 -1.16 -7.18
CA THR A 48 16.78 0.26 -7.29
C THR A 48 15.68 0.64 -6.29
N PRO A 49 15.84 1.70 -5.48
CA PRO A 49 14.76 2.26 -4.69
C PRO A 49 13.75 3.01 -5.58
N PHE A 50 12.48 3.00 -5.21
CA PHE A 50 11.44 3.77 -5.87
C PHE A 50 10.33 4.14 -4.89
N GLU A 51 9.53 5.14 -5.26
CA GLU A 51 8.42 5.63 -4.44
C GLU A 51 7.07 5.36 -5.13
N TRP A 52 6.02 5.17 -4.34
CA TRP A 52 4.65 5.01 -4.81
C TRP A 52 3.69 5.93 -4.05
N ILE A 53 2.68 6.47 -4.74
CA ILE A 53 1.72 7.40 -4.15
C ILE A 53 0.63 6.62 -3.40
N LYS A 54 0.36 6.97 -2.13
CA LYS A 54 -0.59 6.26 -1.25
C LYS A 54 -2.04 6.19 -1.77
N TRP A 55 -2.44 7.12 -2.62
CA TRP A 55 -3.79 7.22 -3.18
C TRP A 55 -3.87 6.87 -4.66
N ASP A 56 -2.81 6.34 -5.27
CA ASP A 56 -2.94 5.70 -6.58
C ASP A 56 -3.84 4.46 -6.41
N ALA A 57 -4.87 4.33 -7.24
CA ALA A 57 -5.78 3.18 -7.21
C ALA A 57 -5.07 1.84 -7.52
N LYS A 58 -3.84 1.90 -8.06
CA LYS A 58 -2.93 0.75 -8.25
C LYS A 58 -1.97 0.51 -7.08
N ALA A 59 -1.97 1.40 -6.09
CA ALA A 59 -1.17 1.22 -4.89
C ALA A 59 -1.69 0.04 -4.07
N PRO A 60 -0.80 -0.62 -3.31
CA PRO A 60 -1.18 -1.46 -2.22
C PRO A 60 -2.29 -0.84 -1.38
N GLN A 61 -3.26 -1.64 -0.91
CA GLN A 61 -4.42 -1.14 -0.19
C GLN A 61 -3.98 -0.07 0.80
N SER A 62 -4.48 1.14 0.54
CA SER A 62 -4.02 2.36 1.20
C SER A 62 -4.07 2.19 2.71
N ASP A 63 -3.09 2.76 3.42
CA ASP A 63 -3.08 2.81 4.90
C ASP A 63 -4.26 3.65 5.46
N LEU A 64 -5.28 3.95 4.64
CA LEU A 64 -6.46 4.67 5.05
C LEU A 64 -7.23 3.80 6.06
N PRO A 65 -7.51 4.33 7.25
CA PRO A 65 -8.31 3.63 8.22
C PRO A 65 -9.71 3.35 7.66
N ALA A 66 -10.30 2.22 8.05
CA ALA A 66 -11.54 1.69 7.48
C ALA A 66 -12.72 2.69 7.46
N PHE A 67 -12.72 3.69 8.33
CA PHE A 67 -13.77 4.72 8.37
C PHE A 67 -13.78 5.66 7.14
N LEU A 68 -12.68 5.73 6.38
CA LEU A 68 -12.59 6.51 5.14
C LEU A 68 -12.96 5.70 3.88
N LEU A 69 -13.16 4.39 3.99
CA LEU A 69 -13.45 3.51 2.84
C LEU A 69 -14.94 3.52 2.41
N ASN A 70 -15.77 4.41 2.95
CA ASN A 70 -17.20 4.47 2.68
C ASN A 70 -17.57 5.55 1.64
N GLU A 71 -17.51 5.22 0.35
CA GLU A 71 -18.05 6.06 -0.74
C GLU A 71 -18.94 5.30 -1.73
N LYS A 72 -19.82 4.40 -1.27
CA LYS A 72 -20.80 3.76 -2.18
C LYS A 72 -22.23 3.81 -1.65
N LYS A 73 -22.89 4.95 -1.91
CA LYS A 73 -24.18 5.09 -2.64
C LYS A 73 -24.85 6.42 -2.27
N ALA A 74 -24.59 7.48 -3.02
CA ALA A 74 -25.50 8.62 -3.11
C ALA A 74 -25.55 9.08 -4.56
N GLY A 75 -26.58 8.64 -5.28
CA GLY A 75 -26.83 9.07 -6.66
C GLY A 75 -27.67 8.09 -7.48
N SER A 76 -28.99 8.03 -7.22
CA SER A 76 -30.04 7.99 -8.26
C SER A 76 -31.40 7.70 -7.63
N ASN A 77 -32.12 8.76 -7.30
CA ASN A 77 -33.55 8.97 -7.57
C ASN A 77 -34.02 10.22 -6.82
N PHE A 78 -33.84 11.39 -7.46
CA PHE A 78 -34.83 12.48 -7.55
C PHE A 78 -34.33 13.53 -8.54
#